data_AF-A0A0K8TVE7-F1
#
_entry.id   AF-A0A0K8TVE7-F1
#
_cell.length_a   1.000
_cell.length_b   1.000
_cell.length_c   1.000
_cell.angle_alpha   90.00
_cell.angle_beta   90.00
_cell.angle_gamma   90.00
#
_symmetry.space_group_name_H-M   'P 1'
#
loop_
_entity.id
_entity.type
_entity.pdbx_description
1 polymer ?
#
loop_
_entity_poly.entity_id
_entity_poly.type
_entity_poly.pdbx_seq_one_letter_code
_entity_poly.pdbx_strand_id
1 'polypeptide(L)'
;MLSKFSTENENCCRGYCIDLLNALSHRINFTFALALSPDGQFGHFTLKNVSSSSSGAITSRKEWSGLIGELVNERADMAMPLTINPERAEFIEFSKPFKYQGITILEKKPSRSSTLVSFLQPFSNTLWMLVVVSVHVVALVLYLLDRFSPFGRFKLSHTDSNEEKAL
;
A
#
# COMPACT_ATOMS: atom_id res chain seq x y z
N MET A 1 -34.74 -12.92 -5.82
CA MET A 1 -35.42 -11.79 -6.46
C MET A 1 -34.32 -10.84 -6.89
N LEU A 2 -33.95 -10.82 -8.17
CA LEU A 2 -32.93 -9.90 -8.70
C LEU A 2 -33.45 -8.47 -8.52
N SER A 3 -32.68 -7.59 -7.88
CA SER A 3 -33.00 -6.17 -7.86
C SER A 3 -32.72 -5.62 -9.27
N LYS A 4 -33.74 -5.65 -10.13
CA LYS A 4 -33.69 -5.01 -11.44
C LYS A 4 -33.60 -3.51 -11.22
N PHE A 5 -32.45 -2.91 -11.53
CA PHE A 5 -32.34 -1.46 -11.56
C PHE A 5 -32.83 -1.00 -12.93
N SER A 6 -34.06 -0.46 -12.97
CA SER A 6 -34.54 0.30 -14.12
C SER A 6 -33.72 1.59 -14.22
N THR A 7 -33.24 1.91 -15.42
CA THR A 7 -32.51 3.14 -15.75
C THR A 7 -33.34 4.42 -15.62
N GLU A 8 -34.60 4.33 -15.17
CA GLU A 8 -35.51 5.48 -14.98
C GLU A 8 -35.38 6.20 -13.62
N ASN A 9 -34.48 5.77 -12.72
CA ASN A 9 -34.14 6.54 -11.52
C ASN A 9 -32.63 6.89 -11.51
N GLU A 10 -32.36 8.17 -11.75
CA GLU A 10 -31.11 8.81 -12.20
C GLU A 10 -29.83 8.68 -11.35
N ASN A 11 -29.63 7.66 -10.50
CA ASN A 11 -28.36 7.53 -9.75
C ASN A 11 -27.86 6.11 -9.49
N CYS A 12 -28.29 5.09 -10.27
CA CYS A 12 -27.61 3.79 -10.17
C CYS A 12 -26.40 3.75 -11.09
N CYS A 13 -25.26 3.65 -10.41
CA CYS A 13 -24.13 2.85 -10.84
C CYS A 13 -23.25 3.53 -11.89
N ARG A 14 -22.09 4.03 -11.43
CA ARG A 14 -21.05 4.65 -12.25
C ARG A 14 -19.71 3.96 -12.00
N GLY A 15 -18.88 3.88 -13.04
CA GLY A 15 -17.52 3.39 -12.92
C GLY A 15 -16.99 2.83 -14.23
N TYR A 16 -15.74 2.37 -14.19
CA TYR A 16 -15.02 1.89 -15.38
C TYR A 16 -15.81 0.84 -16.19
N CYS A 17 -16.44 -0.14 -15.53
CA CYS A 17 -17.18 -1.20 -16.24
C CYS A 17 -18.50 -0.69 -16.84
N ILE A 18 -19.13 0.31 -16.23
CA ILE A 18 -20.36 0.92 -16.76
C ILE A 18 -20.05 1.76 -17.99
N ASP A 19 -18.97 2.55 -17.95
CA ASP A 19 -18.52 3.34 -19.10
C ASP A 19 -18.14 2.42 -20.29
N LEU A 20 -17.48 1.29 -19.99
CA LEU A 20 -17.17 0.28 -20.99
C LEU A 20 -18.44 -0.35 -21.58
N LEU A 21 -19.43 -0.70 -20.75
CA LEU A 21 -20.69 -1.29 -21.21
C LEU A 21 -21.49 -0.32 -22.08
N ASN A 22 -21.55 0.96 -21.70
CA ASN A 22 -22.16 2.02 -22.52
C ASN A 22 -21.48 2.15 -23.88
N ALA A 23 -20.15 2.15 -23.92
CA ALA A 23 -19.40 2.21 -25.17
C ALA A 23 -19.67 0.98 -26.06
N LEU A 24 -19.79 -0.21 -25.47
CA LEU A 24 -20.13 -1.44 -26.19
C LEU A 24 -21.57 -1.42 -26.72
N SER A 25 -22.52 -0.97 -25.90
CA SER A 25 -23.93 -0.80 -26.27
C SER A 25 -24.09 0.09 -27.49
N HIS A 26 -23.39 1.23 -27.53
CA HIS A 26 -23.41 2.12 -28.70
C HIS A 26 -22.72 1.54 -29.95
N ARG A 27 -21.69 0.71 -29.78
CA ARG A 27 -20.94 0.10 -30.91
C ARG A 27 -21.69 -1.05 -31.56
N ILE A 28 -22.33 -1.89 -30.74
CA ILE A 28 -22.98 -3.15 -31.16
C ILE A 28 -24.50 -2.99 -31.26
N ASN A 29 -25.04 -1.84 -30.80
CA ASN A 29 -26.45 -1.46 -30.83
C ASN A 29 -27.35 -2.44 -30.05
N PHE A 30 -27.03 -2.67 -28.78
CA PHE A 30 -27.87 -3.43 -27.85
C PHE A 30 -28.31 -2.57 -26.67
N THR A 31 -29.44 -2.93 -26.05
CA THR A 31 -29.88 -2.35 -24.78
C THR A 31 -29.60 -3.32 -23.64
N PHE A 32 -29.41 -2.81 -22.43
CA PHE A 32 -29.08 -3.63 -21.27
C PHE A 32 -29.82 -3.13 -20.03
N ALA A 33 -30.04 -4.03 -19.08
CA ALA A 33 -30.54 -3.73 -17.75
C ALA A 33 -29.51 -4.18 -16.72
N LEU A 34 -29.20 -3.32 -15.75
CA LEU A 34 -28.20 -3.63 -14.74
C LEU A 34 -28.85 -4.38 -13.57
N ALA A 35 -28.17 -5.43 -13.12
CA ALA A 35 -28.51 -6.17 -11.92
C ALA A 35 -27.24 -6.50 -11.13
N LEU A 36 -27.33 -6.44 -9.82
CA LEU A 36 -26.28 -6.87 -8.90
C LEU A 36 -26.50 -8.34 -8.53
N SER A 37 -25.42 -9.05 -8.21
CA SER A 37 -25.53 -10.43 -7.70
C SER A 37 -26.40 -10.44 -6.45
N PRO A 38 -27.41 -11.32 -6.33
CA PRO A 38 -28.29 -11.37 -5.16
C PRO A 38 -27.55 -11.56 -3.83
N ASP A 39 -26.42 -12.26 -3.87
CA ASP A 39 -25.58 -12.60 -2.72
C ASP A 39 -24.32 -11.71 -2.60
N GLY A 40 -24.09 -10.80 -3.54
CA GLY A 40 -22.89 -9.95 -3.61
C GLY A 40 -21.58 -10.70 -3.89
N GLN A 41 -21.64 -11.98 -4.27
CA GLN A 41 -20.46 -12.82 -4.47
C GLN A 41 -20.17 -13.06 -5.95
N PHE A 42 -18.89 -13.24 -6.29
CA PHE A 42 -18.48 -13.62 -7.65
C PHE A 42 -18.93 -15.03 -8.03
N GLY A 43 -19.12 -15.91 -7.03
CA GLY A 43 -19.51 -17.29 -7.22
C GLY A 43 -18.42 -18.27 -6.82
N HIS A 44 -18.85 -19.28 -6.06
CA HIS A 44 -18.05 -20.39 -5.59
C HIS A 44 -18.71 -21.71 -5.97
N PHE A 45 -17.88 -22.73 -6.16
CA PHE A 45 -18.35 -24.05 -6.51
C PHE A 45 -18.83 -24.79 -5.26
N THR A 46 -20.10 -25.12 -5.19
CA THR A 46 -20.70 -25.80 -4.03
C THR A 46 -21.21 -27.19 -4.41
N LEU A 47 -21.00 -28.15 -3.52
CA LEU A 47 -21.59 -29.49 -3.65
C LEU A 47 -22.87 -29.53 -2.83
N LYS A 48 -24.00 -29.68 -3.52
CA LYS A 48 -25.30 -29.81 -2.87
C LYS A 48 -25.69 -31.26 -2.80
N ASN A 49 -25.87 -31.76 -1.58
CA ASN A 49 -26.36 -33.11 -1.36
C ASN A 49 -27.85 -33.14 -1.70
N VAL A 50 -28.20 -33.82 -2.79
CA VAL A 50 -29.57 -34.08 -3.18
C VAL A 50 -29.93 -35.46 -2.63
N SER A 51 -30.73 -35.48 -1.55
CA SER A 51 -31.43 -36.68 -1.13
C SER A 51 -32.52 -36.96 -2.16
N SER A 52 -32.24 -37.81 -3.13
CA SER A 52 -33.25 -38.24 -4.09
C SER A 52 -34.30 -39.07 -3.35
N SER A 53 -35.51 -38.54 -3.27
CA SER A 53 -36.63 -39.09 -2.51
C SER A 53 -37.18 -40.35 -3.19
N SER A 54 -36.57 -41.51 -2.88
CA SER A 54 -37.19 -42.86 -2.89
C SER A 54 -36.16 -43.98 -2.66
N SER A 55 -34.86 -43.76 -2.90
CA SER A 55 -33.82 -44.82 -2.84
C SER A 55 -32.78 -44.65 -1.73
N GLY A 56 -32.83 -43.56 -0.95
CA GLY A 56 -31.85 -43.28 0.11
C GLY A 56 -30.44 -42.93 -0.40
N ALA A 57 -30.23 -42.89 -1.72
CA ALA A 57 -28.95 -42.54 -2.31
C ALA A 57 -28.73 -41.02 -2.27
N ILE A 58 -27.69 -40.58 -1.56
CA ILE A 58 -27.22 -39.20 -1.56
C ILE A 58 -26.47 -38.96 -2.87
N THR A 59 -27.03 -38.14 -3.74
CA THR A 59 -26.34 -37.70 -4.96
C THR A 59 -25.85 -36.28 -4.75
N SER A 60 -24.54 -36.05 -4.80
CA SER A 60 -23.99 -34.70 -4.72
C SER A 60 -24.03 -34.05 -6.11
N ARG A 61 -24.84 -32.99 -6.27
CA ARG A 61 -24.86 -32.18 -7.49
C ARG A 61 -23.95 -30.97 -7.33
N LYS A 62 -23.14 -30.73 -8.34
CA LYS A 62 -22.30 -29.53 -8.48
C LYS A 62 -23.20 -28.33 -8.80
N GLU A 63 -23.15 -27.27 -8.00
CA GLU A 63 -23.94 -26.04 -8.16
C GLU A 63 -23.04 -24.81 -7.97
N TRP A 64 -23.13 -23.85 -8.89
CA TRP A 64 -22.43 -22.57 -8.80
C TRP A 64 -23.30 -21.54 -8.08
N SER A 65 -22.72 -20.79 -7.15
CA SER A 65 -23.34 -19.62 -6.51
C SER A 65 -22.93 -18.30 -7.17
N GLY A 66 -23.43 -17.17 -6.66
CA GLY A 66 -23.05 -15.82 -7.09
C GLY A 66 -23.22 -15.53 -8.57
N LEU A 67 -22.38 -14.62 -9.08
CA LEU A 67 -22.43 -14.21 -10.49
C LEU A 67 -22.30 -15.39 -11.46
N ILE A 68 -21.43 -16.37 -11.17
CA ILE A 68 -21.33 -17.58 -12.02
C ILE A 68 -22.64 -18.37 -12.00
N GLY A 69 -23.27 -18.54 -10.84
CA GLY A 69 -24.54 -19.23 -10.70
C GLY A 69 -25.66 -18.58 -11.50
N GLU A 70 -25.71 -17.25 -11.56
CA GLU A 70 -26.71 -16.53 -12.36
C GLU A 70 -26.49 -16.70 -13.87
N LEU A 71 -25.23 -16.79 -14.34
CA LEU A 71 -24.93 -17.11 -15.75
C LEU A 71 -25.27 -18.56 -16.09
N VAL A 72 -24.85 -19.51 -15.27
CA VAL A 72 -25.07 -20.96 -15.50
C VAL A 72 -26.55 -21.34 -15.49
N ASN A 73 -27.35 -20.64 -14.67
CA ASN A 73 -28.79 -20.85 -14.60
C ASN A 73 -29.57 -19.94 -15.57
N GLU A 74 -28.90 -19.28 -16.52
CA GLU A 74 -29.50 -18.42 -17.56
C GLU A 74 -30.38 -17.28 -16.99
N ARG A 75 -30.04 -16.77 -15.81
CA ARG A 75 -30.71 -15.64 -15.18
C ARG A 75 -30.08 -14.30 -15.54
N ALA A 76 -28.85 -14.33 -16.04
CA ALA A 76 -28.12 -13.20 -16.57
C ALA A 76 -27.43 -13.60 -17.87
N ASP A 77 -27.35 -12.68 -18.83
CA ASP A 77 -26.73 -12.93 -20.14
C ASP A 77 -25.24 -12.59 -20.15
N MET A 78 -24.81 -11.68 -19.28
CA MET A 78 -23.44 -11.17 -19.23
C MET A 78 -23.04 -10.79 -17.79
N ALA A 79 -21.78 -11.02 -17.42
CA ALA A 79 -21.21 -10.54 -16.16
C ALA A 79 -19.89 -9.81 -16.38
N MET A 80 -19.71 -8.66 -15.71
CA MET A 80 -18.47 -7.88 -15.72
C MET A 80 -18.33 -7.09 -14.41
N PRO A 81 -17.12 -6.98 -13.82
CA PRO A 81 -15.86 -7.66 -14.17
C PRO A 81 -15.74 -9.04 -13.52
N LEU A 82 -15.09 -9.99 -14.21
CA LEU A 82 -14.90 -11.35 -13.71
C LEU A 82 -13.51 -11.88 -14.08
N THR A 83 -12.83 -12.53 -13.13
CA THR A 83 -11.52 -13.17 -13.37
C THR A 83 -11.69 -14.49 -14.12
N ILE A 84 -10.90 -14.66 -15.18
CA ILE A 84 -10.80 -15.90 -15.95
C ILE A 84 -10.13 -16.98 -15.09
N ASN A 85 -10.80 -18.11 -14.92
CA ASN A 85 -10.31 -19.29 -14.17
C ASN A 85 -10.67 -20.55 -14.98
N PRO A 86 -9.77 -21.54 -15.15
CA PRO A 86 -10.08 -22.80 -15.84
C PRO A 86 -11.36 -23.48 -15.34
N GLU A 87 -11.57 -23.59 -14.03
CA GLU A 87 -12.77 -24.24 -13.48
C GLU A 87 -14.07 -23.51 -13.85
N ARG A 88 -14.00 -22.18 -14.03
CA ARG A 88 -15.16 -21.38 -14.48
C ARG A 88 -15.38 -21.56 -15.98
N ALA A 89 -14.30 -21.64 -16.74
CA ALA A 89 -14.33 -21.78 -18.20
C ALA A 89 -14.94 -23.13 -18.67
N GLU A 90 -15.06 -24.11 -17.77
CA GLU A 90 -15.81 -25.35 -18.05
C GLU A 90 -17.33 -25.15 -18.14
N PHE A 91 -17.86 -24.06 -17.56
CA PHE A 91 -19.31 -23.81 -17.45
C PHE A 91 -19.77 -22.54 -18.15
N ILE A 92 -18.87 -21.59 -18.39
CA ILE A 92 -19.15 -20.32 -19.07
C ILE A 92 -18.06 -20.00 -20.09
N GLU A 93 -18.43 -19.25 -21.13
CA GLU A 93 -17.46 -18.76 -22.11
C GLU A 93 -16.95 -17.35 -21.74
N PHE A 94 -15.65 -17.14 -21.91
CA PHE A 94 -15.01 -15.84 -21.66
C PHE A 94 -14.59 -15.18 -22.97
N SER A 95 -14.73 -13.85 -23.01
CA SER A 95 -14.10 -13.03 -24.05
C SER A 95 -12.58 -13.00 -23.90
N LYS A 96 -11.90 -12.36 -24.86
CA LYS A 96 -10.49 -11.97 -24.67
C LYS A 96 -10.37 -11.02 -23.45
N PRO A 97 -9.29 -11.13 -22.66
CA PRO A 97 -9.07 -10.24 -21.54
C PRO A 97 -8.89 -8.80 -22.02
N PHE A 98 -9.68 -7.88 -21.47
CA PHE A 98 -9.57 -6.44 -21.78
C PHE A 98 -8.68 -5.68 -20.78
N LYS A 99 -8.35 -6.29 -19.63
CA LYS A 99 -7.51 -5.70 -18.59
C LYS A 99 -6.69 -6.79 -17.90
N TYR A 100 -5.39 -6.56 -17.79
CA TYR A 100 -4.48 -7.43 -17.04
C TYR A 100 -4.29 -6.87 -15.62
N GLN A 101 -4.45 -7.73 -14.62
CA GLN A 101 -4.20 -7.42 -13.22
C GLN A 101 -3.44 -8.58 -12.59
N GLY A 102 -2.50 -8.27 -11.70
CA GLY A 102 -1.71 -9.26 -10.96
C GLY A 102 -1.97 -9.17 -9.46
N ILE A 103 -1.46 -10.14 -8.72
CA ILE A 103 -1.47 -10.13 -7.24
C ILE A 103 -0.43 -9.12 -6.77
N THR A 104 -0.83 -8.23 -5.86
CA THR A 104 0.06 -7.24 -5.24
C THR A 104 -0.11 -7.29 -3.73
N ILE A 105 0.96 -6.99 -3.00
CA ILE A 105 0.94 -6.90 -1.54
C ILE A 105 0.72 -5.44 -1.17
N LEU A 106 -0.30 -5.18 -0.35
CA LEU A 106 -0.56 -3.86 0.20
C LEU A 106 0.04 -3.76 1.60
N GLU A 107 1.04 -2.91 1.77
CA GLU A 107 1.65 -2.60 3.06
C GLU A 107 1.41 -1.13 3.42
N LYS A 108 1.22 -0.86 4.73
CA LYS A 108 1.16 0.50 5.24
C LYS A 108 2.51 1.18 5.06
N LYS A 109 2.54 2.31 4.35
CA LYS A 109 3.74 3.14 4.22
C LYS A 109 4.30 3.48 5.61
N PRO A 110 5.59 3.20 5.90
CA PRO A 110 6.18 3.54 7.18
C PRO A 110 6.26 5.06 7.35
N SER A 111 6.01 5.54 8.57
CA SER A 111 6.21 6.93 8.92
C SER A 111 7.71 7.26 8.88
N ARG A 112 8.09 8.32 8.16
CA ARG A 112 9.47 8.83 8.19
C ARG A 112 9.68 9.55 9.51
N SER A 113 10.52 9.01 10.38
CA SER A 113 11.04 9.73 11.55
C SER A 113 12.38 10.34 11.18
N SER A 114 12.44 11.66 11.03
CA SER A 114 13.72 12.38 10.94
C SER A 114 14.10 12.83 12.35
N THR A 115 15.09 12.17 12.96
CA THR A 115 15.61 12.57 14.26
C THR A 115 16.65 13.68 14.06
N LEU A 116 16.70 14.68 14.94
CA LEU A 116 17.70 15.75 14.89
C LEU A 116 19.15 15.23 14.96
N VAL A 117 19.34 14.02 15.47
CA VAL A 117 20.63 13.30 15.58
C VAL A 117 21.10 12.72 14.23
N SER A 118 20.27 12.73 13.17
CA SER A 118 20.65 12.22 11.84
C SER A 118 21.89 12.91 11.25
N PHE A 119 22.24 14.12 11.68
CA PHE A 119 23.49 14.78 11.28
C PHE A 119 24.75 14.09 11.83
N LEU A 120 24.66 13.42 12.99
CA LEU A 120 25.78 12.69 13.62
C LEU A 120 25.91 11.24 13.11
N GLN A 121 24.89 10.74 12.40
CA GLN A 121 24.82 9.39 11.83
C GLN A 121 25.91 9.02 10.80
N PRO A 122 26.50 9.94 9.99
CA PRO A 122 27.53 9.54 9.02
C PRO A 122 28.87 9.17 9.66
N PHE A 123 29.08 9.45 10.95
CA PHE A 123 30.29 9.10 11.68
C PHE A 123 30.01 8.01 12.73
N SER A 124 30.95 7.06 12.86
CA SER A 124 30.87 6.01 13.89
C SER A 124 31.02 6.60 15.29
N ASN A 125 30.32 6.01 16.28
CA ASN A 125 30.46 6.35 17.70
C ASN A 125 31.92 6.32 18.17
N THR A 126 32.73 5.41 17.63
CA THR A 126 34.17 5.31 17.94
C THR A 126 34.94 6.58 17.55
N LEU A 127 34.61 7.18 16.40
CA LEU A 127 35.24 8.41 15.94
C LEU A 127 34.88 9.58 16.87
N TRP A 128 33.61 9.68 17.27
CA TRP A 128 33.17 10.69 18.24
C TRP A 128 33.91 10.58 19.57
N MET A 129 34.05 9.36 20.12
CA MET A 129 34.83 9.12 21.33
C MET A 129 36.30 9.51 21.14
N LEU A 130 36.88 9.19 19.99
CA LEU A 130 38.28 9.51 19.67
C LEU A 130 38.50 11.02 19.56
N VAL A 131 37.56 11.77 18.98
CA VAL A 131 37.60 13.24 18.95
C VAL A 131 37.60 13.81 20.37
N VAL A 132 36.70 13.34 21.24
CA VAL A 132 36.66 13.78 22.64
C VAL A 132 37.98 13.48 23.36
N VAL A 133 38.51 12.26 23.21
CA VAL A 133 39.79 11.89 23.84
C VAL A 133 40.95 12.73 23.31
N SER A 134 41.01 12.97 21.99
CA SER A 134 42.05 13.78 21.36
C SER A 134 42.09 15.20 21.92
N VAL A 135 40.93 15.85 22.10
CA VAL A 135 40.83 17.18 22.70
C VAL A 135 41.43 17.21 24.13
N HIS A 136 41.16 16.19 24.94
CA HIS A 136 41.71 16.12 26.31
C HIS A 136 43.22 15.88 26.31
N VAL A 137 43.73 15.02 25.41
CA VAL A 137 45.18 14.78 25.27
C VAL A 137 45.90 16.05 24.85
N VAL A 138 45.39 16.78 23.86
CA VAL A 138 45.97 18.05 23.41
C VAL A 138 45.95 19.09 24.54
N ALA A 139 44.84 19.22 25.27
CA ALA A 139 44.74 20.14 26.41
C ALA A 139 45.76 19.80 27.51
N LEU A 140 45.94 18.51 27.84
CA LEU A 140 46.91 18.06 28.82
C LEU A 140 48.35 18.34 28.37
N VAL A 141 48.68 18.06 27.10
CA VAL A 141 50.01 18.36 26.55
C VAL A 141 50.30 19.86 26.58
N LEU A 142 49.35 20.71 26.15
CA LEU A 142 49.51 22.16 26.22
C LEU A 142 49.69 22.66 27.66
N TYR A 143 48.94 22.13 28.63
CA TYR A 143 49.09 22.46 30.05
C TYR A 143 50.48 22.10 30.58
N LEU A 144 51.00 20.91 30.25
CA LEU A 144 52.34 20.51 30.65
C LEU A 144 53.41 21.38 29.99
N LEU A 145 53.28 21.67 28.70
CA LEU A 145 54.21 22.54 27.97
C LEU A 145 54.23 23.96 28.56
N ASP A 146 53.07 24.53 28.88
CA ASP A 146 53.00 25.85 29.52
C ASP A 146 53.64 25.83 30.92
N ARG A 147 53.36 24.80 31.72
CA ARG A 147 53.90 24.66 33.07
C ARG A 147 55.42 24.45 33.10
N PHE A 148 55.97 23.72 32.12
CA PHE A 148 57.39 23.40 32.03
C PHE A 148 58.17 24.30 31.08
N SER A 149 57.50 25.26 30.41
CA SER A 149 58.16 26.21 29.53
C SER A 149 59.12 27.10 30.33
N PRO A 150 60.44 27.04 30.05
CA PRO A 150 61.42 27.89 30.72
C PRO A 150 61.28 29.38 30.35
N PHE A 151 60.39 29.74 29.43
CA PHE A 151 60.13 31.11 28.99
C PHE A 151 58.75 31.67 29.42
N GLY A 152 57.95 30.91 30.17
CA GLY A 152 56.57 31.29 30.58
C GLY A 152 56.46 32.35 31.69
N ARG A 153 57.57 32.98 32.11
CA ARG A 153 57.54 34.13 33.05
C ARG A 153 57.68 35.47 32.31
N PHE A 154 56.94 35.68 31.23
CA PHE A 154 56.68 37.05 30.81
C PHE A 154 55.55 37.61 31.67
N LYS A 155 55.98 38.26 32.74
CA LYS A 155 55.20 39.23 33.50
C LYS A 155 54.56 40.18 32.47
N LEU A 156 53.25 40.08 32.25
CA LEU A 156 52.47 41.20 31.70
C LEU A 156 52.54 42.31 32.76
N SER A 157 53.61 43.11 32.66
CA SER A 157 53.80 44.32 33.45
C SER A 157 52.76 45.32 33.00
N HIS A 158 51.73 45.50 33.82
CA HIS A 158 51.05 46.76 34.10
C HIS A 158 51.49 47.95 33.24
N THR A 159 50.76 48.20 32.17
CA THR A 159 50.60 49.54 31.57
C THR A 159 49.11 49.78 31.38
N ASP A 160 48.37 49.83 32.49
CA ASP A 160 46.98 50.30 32.55
C ASP A 160 46.84 51.48 33.54
N SER A 161 47.89 52.29 33.74
CA SER A 161 47.81 53.36 34.75
C SER A 161 48.57 54.66 34.50
N ASN A 162 48.95 55.01 33.26
CA ASN A 162 49.61 56.31 33.03
C ASN A 162 49.22 57.08 31.75
N GLU A 163 48.17 56.68 31.01
CA GLU A 163 47.62 57.53 29.94
C GLU A 163 46.37 58.35 30.36
N GLU A 164 45.87 58.18 31.59
CA GLU A 164 44.78 59.02 32.13
C GLU A 164 45.27 60.27 32.91
N LYS A 165 46.58 60.58 32.92
CA LYS A 165 47.14 61.73 33.64
C LYS A 165 48.23 62.51 32.89
N ALA A 166 48.02 62.79 31.61
CA ALA A 166 48.71 63.90 30.95
C ALA A 166 47.95 64.36 29.69
N LEU A 167 47.15 65.42 29.86
CA LEU A 167 46.57 66.31 28.82
C LEU A 167 45.47 65.73 27.92
#